data_AF-A0A925C614-F1
#
_entry.id   AF-A0A925C614-F1
#
_cell.length_a   1.000
_cell.length_b   1.000
_cell.length_c   1.000
_cell.angle_alpha   90.00
_cell.angle_beta   90.00
_cell.angle_gamma   90.00
#
_symmetry.space_group_name_H-M   'P 1'
#
loop_
_entity.id
_entity.type
_entity.pdbx_description
1 polymer ?
#
loop_
_entity_poly.entity_id
_entity_poly.type
_entity_poly.pdbx_seq_one_letter_code
_entity_poly.pdbx_strand_id
1 'polypeptide(L)'
;MFPDWMLRPLFLAIVAAVMFPLPGLDHEVRAEPERPVMSIAPAPQTAPSEQEEPQFGAIAFTPDGSFFSVWSISSRTEAEEKVRSECASLGRGACEAMSFRGEICAAIASGKLSKQRRITYSGGGLSPSDAERLALARCNADRRARGTCQLRTTVCGDGRLDSTARAAEPATP
;
A
#
# COMPACT_ATOMS: atom_id res chain seq x y z
N MET A 1 -47.12 -33.91 -11.73
CA MET A 1 -46.56 -34.92 -10.83
C MET A 1 -45.75 -34.17 -9.78
N PHE A 2 -46.24 -34.15 -8.54
CA PHE A 2 -45.71 -33.42 -7.38
C PHE A 2 -44.88 -34.40 -6.49
N PRO A 3 -44.17 -33.95 -5.45
CA PRO A 3 -42.73 -34.18 -5.22
C PRO A 3 -42.44 -35.20 -4.10
N ASP A 4 -41.16 -35.53 -3.90
CA ASP A 4 -40.67 -36.27 -2.74
C ASP A 4 -39.64 -35.47 -1.94
N TRP A 5 -39.62 -35.72 -0.64
CA TRP A 5 -39.18 -34.87 0.46
C TRP A 5 -37.89 -35.41 1.09
N MET A 6 -37.15 -34.48 1.71
CA MET A 6 -36.47 -34.57 3.02
C MET A 6 -35.56 -35.76 3.40
N LEU A 7 -34.38 -35.42 3.95
CA LEU A 7 -33.92 -35.70 5.35
C LEU A 7 -32.41 -35.27 5.46
N ARG A 8 -32.07 -34.11 6.07
CA ARG A 8 -31.53 -33.86 7.45
C ARG A 8 -30.28 -34.68 7.84
N PRO A 9 -29.22 -34.12 8.50
CA PRO A 9 -29.27 -33.51 9.86
C PRO A 9 -28.43 -32.21 10.03
N LEU A 10 -28.78 -31.23 10.87
CA LEU A 10 -28.71 -31.14 12.35
C LEU A 10 -27.32 -30.70 12.87
N PHE A 11 -27.14 -29.40 13.09
CA PHE A 11 -26.20 -28.87 14.10
C PHE A 11 -26.83 -27.66 14.80
N LEU A 12 -27.51 -27.94 15.90
CA LEU A 12 -27.79 -27.01 16.99
C LEU A 12 -26.52 -26.91 17.84
N ALA A 13 -25.99 -25.71 18.05
CA ALA A 13 -25.07 -25.44 19.16
C ALA A 13 -25.61 -24.24 19.94
N ILE A 14 -26.10 -24.57 21.13
CA ILE A 14 -26.62 -23.68 22.17
C ILE A 14 -25.41 -23.13 22.94
N VAL A 15 -25.26 -21.81 23.05
CA VAL A 15 -24.38 -21.20 24.04
C VAL A 15 -25.26 -20.62 25.14
N ALA A 16 -25.12 -21.21 26.33
CA ALA A 16 -25.90 -20.94 27.51
C ALA A 16 -25.59 -19.56 28.11
N ALA A 17 -26.63 -18.80 28.40
CA ALA A 17 -26.61 -17.64 29.27
C ALA A 17 -26.97 -18.08 30.70
N VAL A 18 -26.09 -17.82 31.66
CA VAL A 18 -26.34 -17.96 33.11
C VAL A 18 -25.69 -16.74 33.76
N MET A 19 -26.42 -15.65 33.98
CA MET A 19 -27.06 -15.26 35.25
C MET A 19 -26.14 -15.43 36.48
N PHE A 20 -25.51 -14.33 36.89
CA PHE A 20 -25.03 -14.11 38.26
C PHE A 20 -25.66 -12.82 38.79
N PRO A 21 -26.39 -12.84 39.92
CA PRO A 21 -26.88 -11.64 40.59
C PRO A 21 -25.85 -11.15 41.61
N LEU A 22 -25.70 -9.82 41.75
CA LEU A 22 -25.10 -9.22 42.93
C LEU A 22 -26.08 -8.20 43.55
N PRO A 23 -26.30 -8.25 44.87
CA PRO A 23 -27.26 -7.41 45.59
C PRO A 23 -26.60 -6.18 46.25
N GLY A 24 -27.42 -5.18 46.60
CA GLY A 24 -27.12 -4.15 47.62
C GLY A 24 -26.69 -2.81 47.02
N LEU A 25 -27.52 -1.76 47.05
CA LEU A 25 -28.00 -0.93 48.18
C LEU A 25 -27.25 0.41 48.21
N ASP A 26 -28.04 1.46 48.04
CA ASP A 26 -27.92 2.88 48.39
C ASP A 26 -26.56 3.45 48.84
N HIS A 27 -26.13 4.52 48.18
CA HIS A 27 -25.95 5.81 48.86
C HIS A 27 -25.80 6.96 47.86
N GLU A 28 -26.81 7.84 47.88
CA GLU A 28 -26.72 9.23 47.50
C GLU A 28 -25.79 9.97 48.48
N VAL A 29 -24.67 10.52 48.00
CA VAL A 29 -23.90 11.54 48.74
C VAL A 29 -23.59 12.71 47.81
N ARG A 30 -24.06 13.86 48.27
CA ARG A 30 -24.00 15.20 47.72
C ARG A 30 -22.66 15.88 48.07
N ALA A 31 -22.08 16.56 47.08
CA ALA A 31 -21.19 17.76 47.11
C ALA A 31 -20.06 17.91 48.15
N GLU A 32 -18.79 18.10 47.71
CA GLU A 32 -18.06 19.40 47.66
C GLU A 32 -16.62 19.22 47.08
N PRO A 33 -15.91 20.31 46.68
CA PRO A 33 -14.73 20.28 45.82
C PRO A 33 -13.40 20.33 46.59
N GLU A 34 -12.43 19.50 46.20
CA GLU A 34 -11.02 19.69 46.60
C GLU A 34 -10.13 19.94 45.37
N ARG A 35 -9.75 21.21 45.19
CA ARG A 35 -8.43 21.58 44.64
C ARG A 35 -7.41 21.44 45.79
N PRO A 36 -6.07 21.55 45.59
CA PRO A 36 -5.19 21.42 44.40
C PRO A 36 -3.94 20.54 44.69
N VAL A 37 -3.19 20.06 43.68
CA VAL A 37 -1.72 20.25 43.61
C VAL A 37 -1.28 20.16 42.15
N MET A 38 -0.83 21.29 41.58
CA MET A 38 0.00 21.28 40.39
C MET A 38 1.33 20.61 40.74
N SER A 39 1.54 19.37 40.29
CA SER A 39 2.88 18.78 40.27
C SER A 39 3.43 18.93 38.85
N ILE A 40 4.06 20.07 38.59
CA ILE A 40 4.88 20.28 37.39
C ILE A 40 6.19 19.52 37.63
N ALA A 41 6.18 18.22 37.36
CA ALA A 41 7.42 17.56 36.97
C ALA A 41 7.75 18.03 35.54
N PRO A 42 9.00 18.39 35.21
CA PRO A 42 9.37 18.53 33.82
C PRO A 42 9.06 17.20 33.16
N ALA A 43 8.15 17.18 32.19
CA ALA A 43 7.99 16.02 31.33
C ALA A 43 9.39 15.68 30.78
N PRO A 44 9.80 14.39 30.77
CA PRO A 44 10.99 14.01 30.04
C PRO A 44 10.81 14.55 28.63
N GLN A 45 11.68 15.48 28.24
CA GLN A 45 11.69 16.04 26.91
C GLN A 45 12.00 14.85 26.01
N THR A 46 10.97 14.31 25.36
CA THR A 46 11.12 13.38 24.25
C THR A 46 12.13 14.06 23.33
N ALA A 47 13.32 13.47 23.20
CA ALA A 47 14.32 13.93 22.26
C ALA A 47 13.62 14.23 20.92
N PRO A 48 14.01 15.29 20.20
CA PRO A 48 13.46 15.51 18.87
C PRO A 48 13.70 14.22 18.09
N SER A 49 12.61 13.50 17.83
CA SER A 49 12.60 12.31 16.98
C SER A 49 13.42 12.68 15.75
N GLU A 50 14.50 11.94 15.51
CA GLU A 50 15.35 12.07 14.33
C GLU A 50 14.45 12.42 13.17
N GLN A 51 14.55 13.67 12.68
CA GLN A 51 13.82 14.10 11.51
C GLN A 51 14.50 13.37 10.36
N GLU A 52 14.05 12.13 10.14
CA GLU A 52 14.53 11.27 9.07
C GLU A 52 14.48 12.10 7.78
N GLU A 53 15.64 12.26 7.13
CA GLU A 53 15.73 13.11 5.96
C GLU A 53 14.67 12.67 4.94
N PRO A 54 13.97 13.60 4.29
CA PRO A 54 12.89 13.26 3.39
C PRO A 54 13.43 12.42 2.23
N GLN A 55 13.07 11.13 2.21
CA GLN A 55 13.40 10.23 1.12
C GLN A 55 12.36 10.34 0.01
N PHE A 56 12.80 10.12 -1.22
CA PHE A 56 11.99 10.13 -2.41
C PHE A 56 12.29 8.90 -3.27
N GLY A 57 11.23 8.34 -3.82
CA GLY A 57 11.30 7.42 -4.93
C GLY A 57 10.87 8.08 -6.22
N ALA A 58 11.27 7.47 -7.33
CA ALA A 58 10.73 7.82 -8.62
C ALA A 58 10.66 6.59 -9.51
N ILE A 59 9.77 6.67 -10.50
CA ILE A 59 9.64 5.67 -11.55
C ILE A 59 9.43 6.36 -12.88
N ALA A 60 10.12 5.86 -13.90
CA ALA A 60 9.90 6.24 -15.28
C ALA A 60 9.55 5.00 -16.11
N PHE A 61 8.61 5.15 -17.04
CA PHE A 61 8.21 4.06 -17.91
C PHE A 61 7.85 4.55 -19.30
N THR A 62 7.94 3.64 -20.25
CA THR A 62 7.55 3.84 -21.64
C THR A 62 6.24 3.12 -21.95
N PRO A 63 5.53 3.50 -23.02
CA PRO A 63 4.30 2.83 -23.43
C PRO A 63 4.47 1.32 -23.72
N ASP A 64 5.69 0.88 -24.08
CA ASP A 64 5.98 -0.53 -24.34
C ASP A 64 6.17 -1.36 -23.05
N GLY A 65 6.22 -0.70 -21.88
CA GLY A 65 6.37 -1.35 -20.58
C GLY A 65 7.80 -1.53 -20.09
N SER A 66 8.79 -0.95 -20.79
CA SER A 66 10.14 -0.75 -20.25
C SER A 66 10.11 0.35 -19.19
N PHE A 67 10.84 0.15 -18.09
CA PHE A 67 10.82 1.07 -16.95
C PHE A 67 12.18 1.14 -16.25
N PHE A 68 12.36 2.19 -15.46
CA PHE A 68 13.44 2.35 -14.50
C PHE A 68 12.90 2.99 -13.23
N SER A 69 13.42 2.62 -12.06
CA SER A 69 12.99 3.15 -10.77
C SER A 69 14.16 3.42 -9.85
N VAL A 70 14.00 4.39 -8.97
CA VAL A 70 14.93 4.70 -7.88
C VAL A 70 14.16 4.88 -6.58
N TRP A 71 14.84 4.70 -5.46
CA TRP A 71 14.33 4.90 -4.11
C TRP A 71 15.45 5.46 -3.23
N SER A 72 15.09 5.95 -2.05
CA SER A 72 16.00 6.51 -1.05
C SER A 72 16.88 7.65 -1.60
N ILE A 73 16.30 8.50 -2.45
CA ILE A 73 16.95 9.73 -2.94
C ILE A 73 16.52 10.89 -2.03
N SER A 74 17.46 11.75 -1.62
CA SER A 74 17.18 12.86 -0.69
C SER A 74 16.41 14.03 -1.31
N SER A 75 16.31 14.07 -2.64
CA SER A 75 15.65 15.14 -3.39
C SER A 75 14.68 14.59 -4.43
N ARG A 76 13.47 15.17 -4.45
CA ARG A 76 12.44 14.87 -5.44
C ARG A 76 12.93 15.10 -6.87
N THR A 77 13.56 16.24 -7.13
CA THR A 77 14.02 16.62 -8.48
C THR A 77 15.13 15.68 -8.95
N GLU A 78 16.07 15.35 -8.07
CA GLU A 78 17.13 14.39 -8.37
C GLU A 78 16.56 13.01 -8.72
N ALA A 79 15.57 12.55 -7.96
CA ALA A 79 14.91 11.27 -8.24
C ALA A 79 14.25 11.27 -9.63
N GLU A 80 13.49 12.31 -9.98
CA GLU A 80 12.84 12.44 -11.30
C GLU A 80 13.85 12.52 -12.45
N GLU A 81 14.91 13.31 -12.30
CA GLU A 81 15.94 13.46 -13.32
C GLU A 81 16.69 12.15 -13.56
N LYS A 82 17.03 11.44 -12.47
CA LYS A 82 17.71 10.15 -12.56
C LYS A 82 16.87 9.12 -13.31
N VAL A 83 15.60 8.92 -12.94
CA VAL A 83 14.75 7.95 -13.66
C VAL A 83 14.48 8.36 -15.10
N ARG A 84 14.39 9.66 -15.39
CA ARG A 84 14.19 10.16 -16.76
C ARG A 84 15.42 9.87 -17.62
N SER A 85 16.61 10.14 -17.11
CA SER A 85 17.88 9.86 -17.78
C SER A 85 18.05 8.37 -18.06
N GLU A 86 17.85 7.53 -17.03
CA GLU A 86 18.01 6.08 -17.14
C GLU A 86 16.94 5.45 -18.03
N CYS A 87 15.69 5.91 -17.96
CA CYS A 87 14.66 5.42 -18.88
C CYS A 87 14.97 5.82 -20.33
N ALA A 88 15.46 7.05 -20.57
CA ALA A 88 15.82 7.49 -21.92
C ALA A 88 16.98 6.67 -22.51
N SER A 89 17.93 6.22 -21.68
CA SER A 89 19.06 5.39 -22.11
C SER A 89 18.62 4.01 -22.65
N LEU A 90 17.43 3.53 -22.27
CA LEU A 90 16.86 2.28 -22.80
C LEU A 90 16.51 2.36 -24.29
N GLY A 91 16.32 3.58 -24.85
CA GLY A 91 16.02 3.77 -26.28
C GLY A 91 14.66 3.21 -26.71
N ARG A 92 13.67 3.14 -25.80
CA ARG A 92 12.35 2.52 -26.01
C ARG A 92 11.20 3.51 -26.22
N GLY A 93 11.53 4.77 -26.54
CA GLY A 93 10.56 5.84 -26.80
C GLY A 93 10.48 6.86 -25.66
N ALA A 94 9.37 7.60 -25.61
CA ALA A 94 9.17 8.64 -24.61
C ALA A 94 8.95 8.04 -23.21
N CYS A 95 9.69 8.56 -22.24
CA CYS A 95 9.59 8.17 -20.83
C CYS A 95 8.67 9.12 -20.08
N GLU A 96 7.64 8.57 -19.46
CA GLU A 96 6.83 9.25 -18.46
C GLU A 96 7.45 9.00 -17.09
N ALA A 97 7.94 10.06 -16.46
CA ALA A 97 8.61 10.00 -15.15
C ALA A 97 7.73 10.65 -14.08
N MET A 98 7.66 10.01 -12.90
CA MET A 98 7.00 10.57 -11.72
C MET A 98 7.83 10.27 -10.47
N SER A 99 7.82 11.20 -9.52
CA SER A 99 8.37 11.00 -8.18
C SER A 99 7.29 10.96 -7.12
N PHE A 100 7.65 10.41 -5.96
CA PHE A 100 6.78 10.25 -4.82
C PHE A 100 7.62 10.26 -3.53
N ARG A 101 6.97 10.61 -2.40
CA ARG A 101 7.64 10.64 -1.09
C ARG A 101 7.96 9.23 -0.59
N GLY A 102 8.85 9.14 0.40
CA GLY A 102 9.37 7.89 0.96
C GLY A 102 8.29 6.91 1.41
N GLU A 103 7.25 7.42 2.07
CA GLU A 103 6.14 6.61 2.58
C GLU A 103 5.25 6.02 1.48
N ILE A 104 5.37 6.51 0.24
CA ILE A 104 4.56 6.10 -0.90
C ILE A 104 5.26 4.97 -1.65
N CYS A 105 4.47 3.97 -1.99
CA CYS A 105 4.80 2.92 -2.93
C CYS A 105 4.13 3.17 -4.27
N ALA A 106 4.85 2.87 -5.35
CA ALA A 106 4.37 2.91 -6.71
C ALA A 106 4.59 1.55 -7.37
N ALA A 107 3.66 1.15 -8.24
CA ALA A 107 3.73 -0.09 -8.98
C ALA A 107 3.34 0.13 -10.43
N ILE A 108 3.85 -0.72 -11.32
CA ILE A 108 3.52 -0.72 -12.74
C ILE A 108 2.90 -2.06 -13.13
N ALA A 109 1.81 -2.00 -13.88
CA ALA A 109 1.21 -3.14 -14.56
C ALA A 109 1.16 -2.90 -16.07
N SER A 110 1.40 -3.95 -16.87
CA SER A 110 1.30 -3.88 -18.32
C SER A 110 0.46 -4.99 -18.91
N GLY A 111 -0.44 -4.65 -19.83
CA GLY A 111 -1.25 -5.58 -20.62
C GLY A 111 -0.75 -5.69 -22.06
N LYS A 112 -1.06 -6.80 -22.73
CA LYS A 112 -0.78 -7.03 -24.15
C LYS A 112 -1.95 -6.52 -25.00
N LEU A 113 -1.68 -5.65 -25.96
CA LEU A 113 -2.63 -5.26 -27.02
C LEU A 113 -2.53 -6.20 -28.22
N SER A 114 -1.30 -6.58 -28.58
CA SER A 114 -0.99 -7.49 -29.69
C SER A 114 0.35 -8.19 -29.39
N LYS A 115 0.88 -8.98 -30.34
CA LYS A 115 2.20 -9.64 -30.18
C LYS A 115 3.33 -8.67 -29.83
N GLN A 116 3.28 -7.44 -30.31
CA GLN A 116 4.37 -6.45 -30.16
C GLN A 116 3.95 -5.16 -29.46
N ARG A 117 2.66 -4.97 -29.15
CA ARG A 117 2.18 -3.74 -28.50
C ARG A 117 1.69 -4.02 -27.10
N ARG A 118 2.08 -3.15 -26.17
CA ARG A 118 1.66 -3.18 -24.78
C ARG A 118 0.97 -1.88 -24.40
N ILE A 119 0.26 -1.93 -23.28
CA ILE A 119 -0.20 -0.77 -22.52
C ILE A 119 0.35 -0.90 -21.12
N THR A 120 0.65 0.22 -20.50
CA THR A 120 1.30 0.28 -19.19
C THR A 120 0.59 1.31 -18.34
N TYR A 121 0.35 0.95 -17.09
CA TYR A 121 -0.33 1.78 -16.10
C TYR A 121 0.43 1.76 -14.79
N SER A 122 0.42 2.88 -14.09
CA SER A 122 0.94 2.99 -12.73
C SER A 122 -0.18 3.05 -11.69
N GLY A 123 0.14 2.62 -10.48
CA GLY A 123 -0.68 2.77 -9.27
C GLY A 123 0.22 3.15 -8.10
N GLY A 124 -0.33 3.87 -7.12
CA GLY A 124 0.37 4.23 -5.90
C GLY A 124 -0.45 3.95 -4.64
N GLY A 125 0.22 3.80 -3.51
CA GLY A 125 -0.39 3.51 -2.21
C GLY A 125 0.61 3.64 -1.06
N LEU A 126 0.17 3.50 0.18
CA LEU A 126 1.05 3.53 1.37
C LEU A 126 1.77 2.18 1.62
N SER A 127 1.31 1.14 0.95
CA SER A 127 1.87 -0.21 0.99
C SER A 127 2.18 -0.70 -0.43
N PRO A 128 3.13 -1.65 -0.59
CA PRO A 128 3.37 -2.31 -1.87
C PRO A 128 2.09 -2.91 -2.47
N SER A 129 1.33 -3.66 -1.67
CA SER A 129 0.12 -4.35 -2.13
C SER A 129 -0.98 -3.39 -2.59
N ASP A 130 -1.10 -2.21 -1.97
CA ASP A 130 -2.05 -1.18 -2.43
C ASP A 130 -1.66 -0.61 -3.79
N ALA A 131 -0.37 -0.32 -3.98
CA ALA A 131 0.15 0.17 -5.24
C ALA A 131 -0.07 -0.85 -6.36
N GLU A 132 0.25 -2.13 -6.10
CA GLU A 132 0.07 -3.25 -7.02
C GLU A 132 -1.39 -3.44 -7.42
N ARG A 133 -2.28 -3.48 -6.42
CA ARG A 133 -3.72 -3.60 -6.62
C ARG A 133 -4.26 -2.47 -7.48
N LEU A 134 -3.85 -1.23 -7.22
CA LEU A 134 -4.31 -0.08 -8.00
C LEU A 134 -3.76 -0.10 -9.43
N ALA A 135 -2.49 -0.46 -9.63
CA ALA A 135 -1.88 -0.57 -10.95
C ALA A 135 -2.58 -1.64 -11.81
N LEU A 136 -2.81 -2.82 -11.22
CA LEU A 136 -3.55 -3.91 -11.88
C LEU A 136 -5.01 -3.54 -12.15
N ALA A 137 -5.69 -2.89 -11.21
CA ALA A 137 -7.07 -2.46 -11.38
C ALA A 137 -7.20 -1.46 -12.56
N ARG A 138 -6.32 -0.45 -12.62
CA ARG A 138 -6.29 0.52 -13.73
C ARG A 138 -6.00 -0.14 -15.07
N CYS A 139 -5.03 -1.06 -15.11
CA CYS A 139 -4.72 -1.80 -16.34
C CYS A 139 -5.90 -2.68 -16.79
N ASN A 140 -6.51 -3.42 -15.87
CA ASN A 140 -7.63 -4.32 -16.18
C ASN A 140 -8.92 -3.57 -16.52
N ALA A 141 -9.08 -2.32 -16.08
CA ALA A 141 -10.17 -1.45 -16.49
C ALA A 141 -10.07 -1.05 -17.99
N ASP A 142 -8.87 -1.12 -18.59
CA ASP A 142 -8.73 -0.95 -20.03
C ASP A 142 -9.15 -2.23 -20.77
N ARG A 143 -10.31 -2.16 -21.44
CA ARG A 143 -10.85 -3.26 -22.26
C ARG A 143 -9.88 -3.78 -23.33
N ARG A 144 -8.96 -2.94 -23.80
CA ARG A 144 -7.95 -3.32 -24.80
C ARG A 144 -6.93 -4.32 -24.23
N ALA A 145 -6.73 -4.33 -22.91
CA ALA A 145 -5.83 -5.27 -22.23
C ALA A 145 -6.36 -6.72 -22.22
N ARG A 146 -7.69 -6.92 -22.38
CA ARG A 146 -8.34 -8.24 -22.41
C ARG A 146 -7.95 -9.14 -21.22
N GLY A 147 -7.78 -8.57 -20.03
CA GLY A 147 -7.40 -9.31 -18.82
C GLY A 147 -5.96 -9.86 -18.83
N THR A 148 -5.09 -9.38 -19.72
CA THR A 148 -3.69 -9.84 -19.82
C THR A 148 -2.72 -9.03 -18.96
N CYS A 149 -3.24 -8.16 -18.09
CA CYS A 149 -2.42 -7.30 -17.25
C CYS A 149 -1.60 -8.12 -16.26
N GLN A 150 -0.32 -7.80 -16.19
CA GLN A 150 0.63 -8.39 -15.28
C GLN A 150 1.41 -7.28 -14.59
N LEU A 151 1.69 -7.48 -13.31
CA LEU A 151 2.60 -6.62 -12.57
C LEU A 151 4.01 -6.70 -13.18
N ARG A 152 4.70 -5.57 -13.21
CA ARG A 152 6.06 -5.44 -13.77
C ARG A 152 7.07 -5.09 -12.71
N THR A 153 6.70 -4.18 -11.80
CA THR A 153 7.54 -3.76 -10.68
C THR A 153 6.69 -3.09 -9.61
N THR A 154 7.24 -3.06 -8.41
CA THR A 154 6.75 -2.33 -7.24
C THR A 154 7.95 -1.74 -6.52
N VAL A 155 7.88 -0.47 -6.16
CA VAL A 155 8.95 0.26 -5.48
C VAL A 155 8.33 1.21 -4.45
N CYS A 156 8.87 1.24 -3.23
CA CYS A 156 8.54 2.28 -2.26
C CYS A 156 9.65 3.32 -2.20
N GLY A 157 9.28 4.57 -1.91
CA GLY A 157 10.22 5.69 -1.97
C GLY A 157 11.33 5.58 -0.94
N ASP A 158 11.08 4.84 0.13
CA ASP A 158 12.01 4.50 1.21
C ASP A 158 12.73 3.16 1.01
N GLY A 159 12.53 2.49 -0.13
CA GLY A 159 13.16 1.21 -0.43
C GLY A 159 12.48 -0.02 0.19
N ARG A 160 11.30 0.13 0.82
CA ARG A 160 10.48 -1.04 1.15
C ARG A 160 10.11 -1.77 -0.14
N LEU A 161 10.37 -3.07 -0.18
CA LEU A 161 9.98 -3.93 -1.30
C LEU A 161 9.09 -5.05 -0.77
N ASP A 162 8.10 -5.46 -1.57
CA ASP A 162 7.47 -6.76 -1.37
C ASP A 162 8.33 -7.87 -1.98
N SER A 163 8.12 -9.09 -1.51
CA SER A 163 8.80 -10.34 -1.89
C SER A 163 8.89 -10.54 -3.41
N THR A 164 7.91 -10.04 -4.15
CA THR A 164 7.77 -10.12 -5.61
C THR A 164 8.66 -9.13 -6.37
N ALA A 165 8.98 -7.97 -5.79
CA ALA A 165 9.87 -6.99 -6.42
C ALA A 165 11.34 -7.48 -6.43
N ARG A 166 11.74 -8.25 -5.41
CA ARG A 166 13.05 -8.94 -5.38
C ARG A 166 13.24 -9.94 -6.54
N ALA A 167 12.15 -10.47 -7.09
CA ALA A 167 12.21 -11.45 -8.19
C ALA A 167 12.30 -10.79 -9.59
N ALA A 168 12.09 -9.47 -9.69
CA ALA A 168 12.16 -8.72 -10.93
C ALA A 168 13.52 -8.03 -11.16
N GLU A 169 14.41 -8.07 -10.16
CA GLU A 169 15.79 -7.60 -10.28
C GLU A 169 16.60 -8.63 -11.09
N PRO A 170 17.07 -8.34 -12.31
CA PRO A 170 18.15 -9.12 -12.87
C PRO A 170 19.37 -8.89 -11.98
N ALA A 171 19.80 -9.94 -11.29
CA ALA A 171 21.14 -10.01 -10.73
C ALA A 171 22.11 -9.56 -11.83
N THR A 172 22.66 -8.37 -11.67
CA THR A 172 23.75 -7.87 -12.52
C THR A 172 25.04 -8.37 -11.86
N PRO A 173 25.99 -8.94 -12.64
CA PRO A 173 27.05 -9.83 -12.15
C PRO A 173 27.98 -9.26 -11.09
#